data_AF-W6MVP5-F1
#
_entry.id   AF-W6MVP5-F1
#
_cell.length_a   1.000
_cell.length_b   1.000
_cell.length_c   1.000
_cell.angle_alpha   90.00
_cell.angle_beta   90.00
_cell.angle_gamma   90.00
#
_symmetry.space_group_name_H-M   'P 1'
#
loop_
_entity.id
_entity.type
_entity.pdbx_description
1 polymer ?
#
loop_
_entity_poly.entity_id
_entity_poly.type
_entity_poly.pdbx_seq_one_letter_code
_entity_poly.pdbx_strand_id
1 'polypeptide(L)'
;MMRSMEKTMSINLNEYQNLMSNIRGQEQMIITMMNRIEVLQERLDKVDKGMLERIGRVQGDFQRFLQDQMRYFVDKSSPGSHETRFESFERVEPPQHLGQISQLNQLSQLTQLGQLGTSQSQSSGHSSDGSRNLIPDIRLNRRVRSVQDVWEEWHKGYKNNPPLKDLEKVYKAKWRRGTISKTAQRRKKIVEAIEHAINVEMLDEFEALRRLEEFRVSRKKSMFWLYNNVPSSLRDLP
;
A
#
# COMPACT_ATOMS: atom_id res chain seq x y z
N MET A 1 64.90 32.26 35.94
CA MET A 1 64.82 31.42 34.73
C MET A 1 63.96 30.17 34.93
N MET A 2 64.22 29.30 35.93
CA MET A 2 63.45 28.04 36.10
C MET A 2 61.91 28.21 36.18
N ARG A 3 61.40 29.14 36.99
CA ARG A 3 59.93 29.37 37.12
C ARG A 3 59.25 29.79 35.81
N SER A 4 60.00 30.35 34.86
CA SER A 4 59.46 30.72 33.54
C SER A 4 59.32 29.51 32.62
N MET A 5 60.18 28.49 32.77
CA MET A 5 60.11 27.25 31.97
C MET A 5 59.02 26.30 32.48
N GLU A 6 58.80 26.25 33.79
CA GLU A 6 57.70 25.45 34.38
C GLU A 6 56.33 25.96 33.93
N LYS A 7 56.16 27.27 33.82
CA LYS A 7 54.90 27.89 33.41
C LYS A 7 54.59 27.61 31.93
N THR A 8 55.60 27.65 31.05
CA THR A 8 55.41 27.33 29.62
C THR A 8 55.16 25.84 29.39
N MET A 9 55.82 24.94 30.12
CA MET A 9 55.53 23.50 30.04
C MET A 9 54.13 23.15 30.54
N SER A 10 53.66 23.81 31.60
CA SER A 10 52.32 23.55 32.17
C SER A 10 51.18 24.01 31.25
N ILE A 11 51.37 25.14 30.55
CA ILE A 11 50.39 25.64 29.56
C ILE A 11 50.27 24.65 28.39
N ASN A 12 51.39 24.14 27.91
CA ASN A 12 51.42 23.17 26.80
C ASN A 12 50.72 21.85 27.17
N LEU A 13 50.86 21.39 28.43
CA LEU A 13 50.21 20.17 28.91
C LEU A 13 48.67 20.31 29.00
N ASN A 14 48.17 21.46 29.47
CA ASN A 14 46.73 21.69 29.53
C ASN A 14 46.10 21.81 28.14
N GLU A 15 46.77 22.47 27.19
CA GLU A 15 46.32 22.55 25.80
C GLU A 15 46.25 21.17 25.15
N TYR A 16 47.27 20.33 25.38
CA TYR A 16 47.28 18.95 24.91
C TYR A 16 46.15 18.12 25.51
N GLN A 17 45.89 18.24 26.82
CA GLN A 17 44.78 17.51 27.47
C GLN A 17 43.42 17.94 26.92
N ASN A 18 43.21 19.24 26.69
CA ASN A 18 41.98 19.75 26.09
C ASN A 18 41.79 19.25 24.66
N LEU A 19 42.86 19.24 23.86
CA LEU A 19 42.84 18.71 22.50
C LEU A 19 42.48 17.22 22.48
N MET A 20 43.11 16.42 23.33
CA MET A 20 42.84 14.98 23.42
C MET A 20 41.42 14.67 23.91
N SER A 21 40.87 15.48 24.82
CA SER A 21 39.47 15.37 25.26
C SER A 21 38.50 15.65 24.09
N ASN A 22 38.78 16.70 23.30
CA ASN A 22 37.95 17.06 22.16
C ASN A 22 37.98 15.97 21.06
N ILE A 23 39.17 15.41 20.79
CA ILE A 23 39.33 14.29 19.84
C ILE A 23 38.52 13.08 20.30
N ARG A 24 38.61 12.68 21.58
CA ARG A 24 37.79 11.56 22.10
C ARG A 24 36.29 11.83 21.98
N GLY A 25 35.86 13.07 22.21
CA GLY A 25 34.47 13.47 22.03
C GLY A 25 34.00 13.30 20.58
N GLN A 26 34.83 13.70 19.62
CA GLN A 26 34.56 13.51 18.19
C GLN A 26 34.53 12.03 17.80
N GLU A 27 35.46 11.21 18.31
CA GLU A 27 35.49 9.76 18.07
C GLU A 27 34.19 9.08 18.54
N GLN A 28 33.70 9.43 19.74
CA GLN A 28 32.44 8.87 20.26
C GLN A 28 31.24 9.28 19.41
N MET A 29 31.22 10.51 18.90
CA MET A 29 30.18 10.97 17.98
C MET A 29 30.21 10.16 16.68
N ILE A 30 31.40 9.96 16.10
CA ILE A 30 31.58 9.18 14.86
C ILE A 30 31.09 7.74 15.05
N ILE A 31 31.50 7.07 16.15
CA ILE A 31 31.05 5.70 16.47
C ILE A 31 29.52 5.65 16.57
N THR A 32 28.90 6.63 17.24
CA THR A 32 27.44 6.71 17.37
C THR A 32 26.76 6.88 16.01
N MET A 33 27.32 7.70 15.12
CA MET A 33 26.80 7.89 13.77
C MET A 33 26.95 6.62 12.92
N MET A 34 28.07 5.91 13.01
CA MET A 34 28.30 4.66 12.28
C MET A 34 27.30 3.57 12.67
N ASN A 35 27.08 3.36 13.98
CA ASN A 35 26.08 2.41 14.47
C ASN A 35 24.66 2.75 13.95
N ARG A 36 24.35 4.05 13.85
CA ARG A 36 23.06 4.50 13.31
C ARG A 36 22.93 4.23 11.81
N ILE A 37 24.00 4.39 11.04
CA ILE A 37 24.02 4.07 9.61
C ILE A 37 23.79 2.56 9.41
N GLU A 38 24.43 1.71 10.20
CA GLU A 38 24.27 0.25 10.11
C GLU A 38 22.82 -0.20 10.37
N VAL A 39 22.17 0.34 11.41
CA VAL A 39 20.75 0.07 11.68
C VAL A 39 19.84 0.54 10.54
N LEU A 40 20.16 1.69 9.92
CA LEU A 40 19.40 2.20 8.78
C LEU A 40 19.59 1.33 7.53
N GLN A 41 20.79 0.81 7.30
CA GLN A 41 21.06 -0.14 6.21
C GLN A 41 20.28 -1.45 6.40
N GLU A 42 20.28 -2.02 7.60
CA GLU A 42 19.50 -3.24 7.89
C GLU A 42 17.99 -3.02 7.68
N ARG A 43 17.48 -1.83 8.02
CA ARG A 43 16.09 -1.45 7.76
C ARG A 43 15.79 -1.33 6.27
N LEU A 44 16.70 -0.75 5.49
CA LEU A 44 16.55 -0.61 4.04
C LEU A 44 16.49 -1.99 3.36
N ASP A 45 17.38 -2.91 3.75
CA ASP A 45 17.41 -4.28 3.22
C ASP A 45 16.11 -5.05 3.52
N LYS A 46 15.53 -4.83 4.71
CA LYS A 46 14.22 -5.42 5.07
C LYS A 46 13.08 -4.87 4.21
N VAL A 47 13.11 -3.59 3.88
CA VAL A 47 12.10 -2.96 2.99
C VAL A 47 12.22 -3.53 1.58
N ASP A 48 13.42 -3.62 1.03
CA ASP A 48 13.66 -4.15 -0.32
C ASP A 48 13.26 -5.62 -0.42
N LYS A 49 13.62 -6.45 0.57
CA LYS A 49 13.21 -7.85 0.61
C LYS A 49 11.69 -7.98 0.70
N GLY A 50 11.04 -7.18 1.56
CA GLY A 50 9.59 -7.17 1.69
C GLY A 50 8.87 -6.67 0.44
N MET A 51 9.50 -5.82 -0.36
CA MET A 51 8.98 -5.35 -1.65
C MET A 51 9.15 -6.41 -2.74
N LEU A 52 10.31 -7.06 -2.82
CA LEU A 52 10.57 -8.16 -3.76
C LEU A 52 9.63 -9.35 -3.53
N GLU A 53 9.37 -9.72 -2.27
CA GLU A 53 8.38 -10.77 -1.95
C GLU A 53 6.96 -10.41 -2.39
N ARG A 54 6.57 -9.13 -2.29
CA ARG A 54 5.25 -8.67 -2.78
C ARG A 54 5.17 -8.75 -4.29
N ILE A 55 6.23 -8.38 -5.00
CA ILE A 55 6.30 -8.48 -6.47
C ILE A 55 6.20 -9.94 -6.91
N GLY A 56 6.93 -10.84 -6.24
CA GLY A 56 6.87 -12.28 -6.53
C GLY A 56 5.47 -12.89 -6.33
N ARG A 57 4.77 -12.50 -5.26
CA ARG A 57 3.37 -12.93 -5.04
C ARG A 57 2.43 -12.44 -6.15
N VAL A 58 2.53 -11.16 -6.53
CA VAL A 58 1.70 -10.58 -7.61
C VAL A 58 1.98 -11.25 -8.95
N GLN A 59 3.23 -11.56 -9.27
CA GLN A 59 3.59 -12.32 -10.48
C GLN A 59 3.02 -13.75 -10.45
N GLY A 60 3.13 -14.44 -9.31
CA GLY A 60 2.56 -15.78 -9.14
C GLY A 60 1.03 -15.81 -9.30
N ASP A 61 0.32 -14.84 -8.70
CA ASP A 61 -1.13 -14.71 -8.83
C ASP A 61 -1.56 -14.44 -10.27
N PHE A 62 -0.81 -13.59 -10.99
CA PHE A 62 -1.07 -13.33 -12.41
C PHE A 62 -0.85 -14.57 -13.28
N GLN A 63 0.20 -15.34 -13.00
CA GLN A 63 0.51 -16.56 -13.75
C GLN A 63 -0.53 -17.67 -13.51
N ARG A 64 -1.05 -17.76 -12.28
CA ARG A 64 -2.16 -18.66 -11.93
C ARG A 64 -3.47 -18.26 -12.62
N PHE A 65 -3.77 -16.97 -12.66
CA PHE A 65 -4.92 -16.44 -13.40
C PHE A 65 -4.86 -16.82 -14.89
N LEU A 66 -3.69 -16.70 -15.53
CA LEU A 66 -3.51 -17.10 -16.93
C LEU A 66 -3.71 -18.62 -17.13
N GLN A 67 -3.24 -19.46 -16.21
CA GLN A 67 -3.49 -20.91 -16.26
C GLN A 67 -4.98 -21.24 -16.13
N ASP A 68 -5.69 -20.57 -15.22
CA ASP A 68 -7.13 -20.79 -15.02
C ASP A 68 -7.94 -20.36 -16.26
N GLN A 69 -7.56 -19.24 -16.91
CA GLN A 69 -8.14 -18.83 -18.18
C GLN A 69 -7.90 -19.87 -19.28
N MET A 70 -6.66 -20.37 -19.43
CA MET A 70 -6.33 -21.40 -20.41
C MET A 70 -7.11 -22.70 -20.16
N ARG A 71 -7.25 -23.12 -18.88
CA ARG A 71 -8.01 -24.32 -18.50
C ARG A 71 -9.50 -24.18 -18.84
N TYR A 72 -10.08 -23.01 -18.63
CA TYR A 72 -11.47 -22.72 -19.00
C TYR A 72 -11.72 -22.83 -20.51
N PHE A 73 -10.78 -22.40 -21.35
CA PHE A 73 -10.88 -22.55 -22.80
C PHE A 73 -10.77 -24.01 -23.26
N VAL A 74 -9.93 -24.82 -22.59
CA VAL A 74 -9.81 -26.26 -22.87
C VAL A 74 -11.10 -27.01 -22.53
N ASP A 75 -11.75 -26.70 -21.40
CA ASP A 75 -12.99 -27.39 -20.98
C ASP A 75 -14.20 -27.08 -21.88
N LYS A 76 -14.25 -25.87 -22.47
CA LYS A 76 -15.30 -25.50 -23.43
C LYS A 76 -15.09 -26.02 -24.85
N SER A 77 -13.97 -26.71 -25.10
CA SER A 77 -13.63 -27.27 -26.41
C SER A 77 -13.94 -28.77 -26.53
N SER A 78 -14.63 -29.38 -25.55
CA SER A 78 -15.01 -30.80 -25.58
C SER A 78 -16.42 -30.99 -26.18
N PRO A 79 -16.56 -31.57 -27.39
CA PRO A 79 -17.86 -31.88 -27.97
C PRO A 79 -18.32 -33.26 -27.51
N GLY A 80 -19.30 -33.33 -26.61
CA GLY A 80 -19.82 -34.60 -26.10
C GLY A 80 -21.21 -34.50 -25.48
N SER A 81 -22.21 -34.86 -26.28
CA SER A 81 -23.56 -35.33 -25.92
C SER A 81 -24.52 -34.36 -25.21
N HIS A 82 -25.31 -33.63 -26.00
CA HIS A 82 -26.76 -33.52 -25.77
C HIS A 82 -27.50 -33.48 -27.13
N GLU A 83 -27.97 -34.66 -27.51
CA GLU A 83 -29.08 -34.96 -28.42
C GLU A 83 -30.38 -34.54 -27.68
N THR A 84 -31.39 -33.82 -28.17
CA THR A 84 -32.10 -33.73 -29.45
C THR A 84 -32.93 -32.41 -29.45
N ARG A 85 -33.09 -31.74 -30.60
CA ARG A 85 -34.40 -31.42 -31.24
C ARG A 85 -34.20 -30.42 -32.38
N PHE A 86 -34.36 -30.93 -33.59
CA PHE A 86 -34.37 -30.22 -34.87
C PHE A 86 -35.57 -29.26 -34.96
N GLU A 87 -35.32 -27.99 -35.24
CA GLU A 87 -36.16 -27.19 -36.13
C GLU A 87 -35.24 -26.45 -37.12
N SER A 88 -35.50 -26.73 -38.40
CA SER A 88 -34.93 -26.15 -39.61
C SER A 88 -34.95 -24.62 -39.61
N PHE A 89 -33.95 -23.96 -40.20
CA PHE A 89 -34.12 -23.04 -41.34
C PHE A 89 -32.77 -22.42 -41.80
N GLU A 90 -32.58 -22.49 -43.12
CA GLU A 90 -31.79 -21.67 -44.05
C GLU A 90 -30.25 -21.58 -44.02
N ARG A 91 -29.68 -21.99 -45.17
CA ARG A 91 -28.30 -21.82 -45.66
C ARG A 91 -27.94 -20.36 -45.84
N VAL A 92 -26.73 -19.97 -45.44
CA VAL A 92 -25.91 -18.97 -46.19
C VAL A 92 -24.42 -19.36 -46.12
N GLU A 93 -23.76 -19.30 -47.27
CA GLU A 93 -22.38 -19.68 -47.62
C GLU A 93 -21.25 -18.93 -46.85
N PRO A 94 -20.03 -19.48 -46.73
CA PRO A 94 -18.89 -18.83 -46.08
C PRO A 94 -17.93 -18.15 -47.06
N PRO A 95 -17.35 -16.98 -46.75
CA PRO A 95 -16.19 -16.48 -47.47
C PRO A 95 -14.89 -16.92 -46.79
N GLN A 96 -13.99 -17.43 -47.62
CA GLN A 96 -12.62 -17.80 -47.32
C GLN A 96 -11.76 -16.54 -47.06
N HIS A 97 -10.90 -16.55 -46.03
CA HIS A 97 -9.45 -16.65 -46.21
C HIS A 97 -8.74 -16.70 -44.85
N LEU A 98 -7.72 -17.54 -44.78
CA LEU A 98 -6.82 -17.75 -43.66
C LEU A 98 -5.45 -17.21 -44.08
N GLY A 99 -4.82 -16.35 -43.29
CA GLY A 99 -3.48 -15.85 -43.64
C GLY A 99 -2.86 -14.88 -42.63
N GLN A 100 -2.04 -15.44 -41.73
CA GLN A 100 -0.87 -14.81 -41.09
C GLN A 100 -1.12 -13.72 -40.03
N ILE A 101 -1.27 -14.15 -38.77
CA ILE A 101 -0.85 -13.35 -37.61
C ILE A 101 0.58 -13.77 -37.28
N SER A 102 1.56 -13.02 -37.77
CA SER A 102 2.91 -13.02 -37.23
C SER A 102 3.47 -11.61 -37.34
N GLN A 103 4.01 -11.14 -36.21
CA GLN A 103 4.79 -9.92 -36.02
C GLN A 103 4.01 -8.60 -36.01
N LEU A 104 3.99 -7.94 -34.85
CA LEU A 104 4.20 -6.48 -34.72
C LEU A 104 4.37 -6.09 -33.24
N ASN A 105 5.46 -6.57 -32.67
CA ASN A 105 6.24 -5.78 -31.72
C ASN A 105 7.27 -5.03 -32.58
N GLN A 106 7.07 -3.75 -32.85
CA GLN A 106 8.16 -2.80 -33.13
C GLN A 106 7.66 -1.35 -33.14
N LEU A 107 8.48 -0.53 -32.48
CA LEU A 107 8.37 0.91 -32.25
C LEU A 107 8.09 1.72 -33.52
N SER A 108 7.41 2.86 -33.38
CA SER A 108 7.91 4.21 -33.75
C SER A 108 6.78 5.24 -33.61
N GLN A 109 6.82 6.09 -32.60
CA GLN A 109 7.11 7.53 -32.73
C GLN A 109 6.21 8.33 -33.68
N LEU A 110 5.50 9.29 -33.05
CA LEU A 110 5.42 10.70 -33.42
C LEU A 110 4.79 11.12 -34.76
N THR A 111 3.68 11.88 -34.61
CA THR A 111 3.29 13.03 -35.46
C THR A 111 2.59 12.61 -36.78
N GLN A 112 1.44 13.12 -37.22
CA GLN A 112 0.92 14.47 -37.20
C GLN A 112 -0.55 14.50 -37.71
N LEU A 113 -1.38 15.34 -37.07
CA LEU A 113 -2.46 16.21 -37.60
C LEU A 113 -3.57 15.70 -38.54
N GLY A 114 -4.79 16.13 -38.18
CA GLY A 114 -5.91 16.47 -39.10
C GLY A 114 -7.17 15.65 -38.85
N GLN A 115 -8.19 16.15 -38.13
CA GLN A 115 -9.36 16.90 -38.67
C GLN A 115 -10.15 16.05 -39.70
N LEU A 116 -11.46 15.81 -39.62
CA LEU A 116 -12.62 16.60 -39.18
C LEU A 116 -13.90 15.71 -39.27
N GLY A 117 -14.98 16.13 -38.59
CA GLY A 117 -16.36 15.91 -39.04
C GLY A 117 -17.20 14.88 -38.26
N THR A 118 -18.04 15.28 -37.29
CA THR A 118 -19.51 15.53 -37.43
C THR A 118 -20.34 14.26 -37.68
N SER A 119 -21.43 13.89 -37.00
CA SER A 119 -22.36 14.56 -36.07
C SER A 119 -23.37 13.53 -35.51
N GLN A 120 -24.04 13.92 -34.41
CA GLN A 120 -25.42 13.56 -33.99
C GLN A 120 -25.75 12.23 -33.28
N SER A 121 -25.77 12.36 -31.95
CA SER A 121 -26.82 12.02 -30.97
C SER A 121 -28.21 11.54 -31.47
N GLN A 122 -28.75 10.45 -30.90
CA GLN A 122 -29.81 10.43 -29.85
C GLN A 122 -30.57 9.08 -29.77
N SER A 123 -30.69 8.53 -28.54
CA SER A 123 -31.80 7.68 -28.00
C SER A 123 -32.02 6.28 -28.62
N SER A 124 -32.40 5.17 -27.97
CA SER A 124 -33.05 4.84 -26.68
C SER A 124 -32.72 3.36 -26.35
N GLY A 125 -32.66 2.97 -25.08
CA GLY A 125 -32.03 1.70 -24.63
C GLY A 125 -32.84 0.40 -24.76
N HIS A 126 -32.18 -0.73 -24.46
CA HIS A 126 -32.51 -1.68 -23.39
C HIS A 126 -31.39 -2.74 -23.22
N SER A 127 -30.82 -2.76 -22.01
CA SER A 127 -30.27 -3.90 -21.25
C SER A 127 -29.36 -4.95 -21.92
N SER A 128 -28.04 -4.81 -21.70
CA SER A 128 -27.16 -5.96 -21.44
C SER A 128 -26.33 -5.69 -20.18
N ASP A 129 -26.76 -6.33 -19.09
CA ASP A 129 -26.04 -6.47 -17.82
C ASP A 129 -24.93 -7.51 -17.97
N GLY A 130 -23.86 -7.40 -17.18
CA GLY A 130 -22.91 -8.51 -17.04
C GLY A 130 -21.42 -8.22 -16.88
N SER A 131 -20.99 -7.05 -16.38
CA SER A 131 -19.79 -6.93 -15.50
C SER A 131 -19.62 -5.49 -15.00
N ARG A 132 -20.62 -4.95 -14.30
CA ARG A 132 -20.36 -3.78 -13.46
C ARG A 132 -19.53 -4.28 -12.29
N ASN A 133 -18.36 -3.69 -12.05
CA ASN A 133 -17.53 -3.94 -10.86
C ASN A 133 -18.39 -3.83 -9.59
N LEU A 134 -18.98 -4.94 -9.15
CA LEU A 134 -19.86 -5.02 -7.99
C LEU A 134 -18.96 -4.82 -6.77
N ILE A 135 -19.08 -3.64 -6.17
CA ILE A 135 -18.43 -3.36 -4.90
C ILE A 135 -18.98 -4.36 -3.87
N PRO A 136 -18.11 -5.14 -3.19
CA PRO A 136 -18.57 -6.12 -2.21
C PRO A 136 -19.38 -5.46 -1.08
N ASP A 137 -20.34 -6.18 -0.51
CA ASP A 137 -21.01 -5.76 0.73
C ASP A 137 -20.08 -6.01 1.92
N ILE A 138 -19.65 -4.94 2.58
CA ILE A 138 -18.61 -4.99 3.61
C ILE A 138 -19.22 -4.84 5.00
N ARG A 139 -18.88 -5.77 5.89
CA ARG A 139 -19.30 -5.72 7.30
C ARG A 139 -18.15 -5.34 8.21
N LEU A 140 -18.22 -4.12 8.74
CA LEU A 140 -17.26 -3.61 9.70
C LEU A 140 -17.41 -4.27 11.10
N ASN A 141 -16.30 -4.41 11.83
CA ASN A 141 -16.28 -4.88 13.21
C ASN A 141 -17.01 -3.91 14.15
N ARG A 142 -18.25 -4.22 14.53
CA ARG A 142 -19.05 -3.35 15.42
C ARG A 142 -18.50 -3.23 16.84
N ARG A 143 -17.56 -4.10 17.24
CA ARG A 143 -17.04 -4.22 18.60
C ARG A 143 -15.56 -3.80 18.72
N VAL A 144 -15.11 -2.88 17.88
CA VAL A 144 -13.79 -2.25 18.03
C VAL A 144 -13.68 -1.58 19.40
N ARG A 145 -12.69 -1.97 20.19
CA ARG A 145 -12.43 -1.45 21.55
C ARG A 145 -11.06 -0.77 21.67
N SER A 146 -10.12 -1.13 20.82
CA SER A 146 -8.75 -0.62 20.85
C SER A 146 -8.32 -0.02 19.50
N VAL A 147 -7.22 0.74 19.52
CA VAL A 147 -6.52 1.16 18.31
C VAL A 147 -6.01 -0.06 17.52
N GLN A 148 -5.52 -1.11 18.21
CA GLN A 148 -5.09 -2.37 17.59
C GLN A 148 -6.20 -2.98 16.73
N ASP A 149 -7.43 -3.06 17.24
CA ASP A 149 -8.55 -3.65 16.49
C ASP A 149 -8.82 -2.91 15.17
N VAL A 150 -8.67 -1.57 15.18
CA VAL A 150 -8.83 -0.75 13.96
C VAL A 150 -7.72 -1.05 12.97
N TRP A 151 -6.48 -1.13 13.45
CA TRP A 151 -5.30 -1.38 12.64
C TRP A 151 -5.36 -2.75 11.98
N GLU A 152 -5.71 -3.78 12.74
CA GLU A 152 -5.84 -5.15 12.26
C GLU A 152 -6.97 -5.28 11.25
N GLU A 153 -8.12 -4.70 11.51
CA GLU A 153 -9.22 -4.72 10.54
C GLU A 153 -8.84 -4.04 9.22
N TRP A 154 -8.03 -2.99 9.29
CA TRP A 154 -7.56 -2.29 8.09
C TRP A 154 -6.60 -3.14 7.25
N HIS A 155 -5.69 -3.86 7.89
CA HIS A 155 -4.59 -4.58 7.23
C HIS A 155 -4.84 -6.06 6.99
N LYS A 156 -5.60 -6.72 7.87
CA LYS A 156 -5.90 -8.15 7.85
C LYS A 156 -7.34 -8.44 7.43
N GLY A 157 -8.25 -7.46 7.57
CA GLY A 157 -9.68 -7.63 7.32
C GLY A 157 -10.46 -8.10 8.55
N TYR A 158 -11.74 -8.43 8.36
CA TYR A 158 -12.61 -8.88 9.45
C TYR A 158 -13.71 -9.81 8.94
N LYS A 159 -13.88 -10.99 9.58
CA LYS A 159 -14.94 -11.98 9.29
C LYS A 159 -15.16 -12.21 7.80
N ASN A 160 -14.13 -12.70 7.11
CA ASN A 160 -14.10 -13.00 5.67
C ASN A 160 -14.16 -11.77 4.74
N ASN A 161 -14.21 -10.55 5.26
CA ASN A 161 -13.98 -9.38 4.43
C ASN A 161 -12.49 -9.21 4.15
N PRO A 162 -12.12 -8.73 2.95
CA PRO A 162 -10.74 -8.37 2.65
C PRO A 162 -10.27 -7.21 3.55
N PRO A 163 -8.95 -6.98 3.65
CA PRO A 163 -8.39 -5.79 4.27
C PRO A 163 -9.03 -4.51 3.74
N LEU A 164 -9.39 -3.60 4.65
CA LEU A 164 -10.01 -2.33 4.23
C LEU A 164 -9.06 -1.47 3.38
N LYS A 165 -7.73 -1.61 3.56
CA LYS A 165 -6.76 -0.92 2.71
C LYS A 165 -6.86 -1.34 1.25
N ASP A 166 -7.14 -2.61 0.98
CA ASP A 166 -7.24 -3.13 -0.39
C ASP A 166 -8.51 -2.60 -1.06
N LEU A 167 -9.61 -2.53 -0.31
CA LEU A 167 -10.84 -1.89 -0.75
C LEU A 167 -10.64 -0.39 -1.03
N GLU A 168 -9.92 0.32 -0.17
CA GLU A 168 -9.60 1.74 -0.38
C GLU A 168 -8.69 1.93 -1.60
N LYS A 169 -7.77 1.01 -1.87
CA LYS A 169 -6.91 1.04 -3.06
C LYS A 169 -7.72 0.85 -4.35
N VAL A 170 -8.59 -0.16 -4.39
CA VAL A 170 -9.35 -0.55 -5.59
C VAL A 170 -10.54 0.37 -5.84
N TYR A 171 -11.33 0.65 -4.81
CA TYR A 171 -12.62 1.35 -4.94
C TYR A 171 -12.63 2.78 -4.39
N LYS A 172 -11.52 3.25 -3.78
CA LYS A 172 -11.42 4.58 -3.15
C LYS A 172 -12.55 4.79 -2.14
N ALA A 173 -13.24 5.93 -2.15
CA ALA A 173 -14.38 6.15 -1.26
C ALA A 173 -15.65 5.36 -1.63
N LYS A 174 -15.72 4.74 -2.83
CA LYS A 174 -16.97 4.15 -3.35
C LYS A 174 -17.42 2.91 -2.60
N TRP A 175 -16.53 2.22 -1.86
CA TRP A 175 -16.90 1.06 -1.05
C TRP A 175 -17.54 1.42 0.30
N ARG A 176 -17.41 2.68 0.72
CA ARG A 176 -17.89 3.20 2.00
C ARG A 176 -19.34 3.68 1.87
N ARG A 177 -20.27 2.76 1.62
CA ARG A 177 -21.70 3.07 1.34
C ARG A 177 -22.59 2.93 2.58
N GLY A 178 -23.75 3.59 2.55
CA GLY A 178 -24.78 3.44 3.59
C GLY A 178 -24.30 3.76 5.00
N THR A 179 -24.68 2.91 5.95
CA THR A 179 -24.45 3.10 7.39
C THR A 179 -22.98 2.94 7.80
N ILE A 180 -22.16 2.25 7.01
CA ILE A 180 -20.74 2.03 7.33
C ILE A 180 -19.85 3.22 6.96
N SER A 181 -20.34 4.14 6.13
CA SER A 181 -19.53 5.22 5.54
C SER A 181 -18.80 6.06 6.59
N LYS A 182 -19.53 6.55 7.59
CA LYS A 182 -18.98 7.38 8.68
C LYS A 182 -17.97 6.61 9.53
N THR A 183 -18.25 5.34 9.82
CA THR A 183 -17.36 4.48 10.63
C THR A 183 -16.07 4.19 9.88
N ALA A 184 -16.14 3.87 8.59
CA ALA A 184 -14.97 3.66 7.75
C ALA A 184 -14.09 4.92 7.67
N GLN A 185 -14.69 6.09 7.48
CA GLN A 185 -13.94 7.36 7.48
C GLN A 185 -13.24 7.63 8.81
N ARG A 186 -13.92 7.41 9.94
CA ARG A 186 -13.32 7.59 11.27
C ARG A 186 -12.13 6.67 11.52
N ARG A 187 -12.23 5.41 11.09
CA ARG A 187 -11.12 4.45 11.17
C ARG A 187 -9.95 4.83 10.28
N LYS A 188 -10.24 5.32 9.07
CA LYS A 188 -9.20 5.80 8.16
C LYS A 188 -8.35 6.89 8.81
N LYS A 189 -8.95 7.85 9.53
CA LYS A 189 -8.20 8.88 10.26
C LYS A 189 -7.21 8.32 11.30
N ILE A 190 -7.59 7.24 11.98
CA ILE A 190 -6.71 6.56 12.96
C ILE A 190 -5.54 5.91 12.23
N VAL A 191 -5.83 5.20 11.15
CA VAL A 191 -4.81 4.52 10.33
C VAL A 191 -3.85 5.54 9.71
N GLU A 192 -4.35 6.64 9.15
CA GLU A 192 -3.53 7.70 8.56
C GLU A 192 -2.57 8.32 9.60
N ALA A 193 -3.01 8.49 10.85
CA ALA A 193 -2.13 8.97 11.91
C ALA A 193 -1.04 7.96 12.29
N ILE A 194 -1.36 6.67 12.33
CA ILE A 194 -0.37 5.61 12.58
C ILE A 194 0.60 5.50 11.40
N GLU A 195 0.11 5.53 10.16
CA GLU A 195 0.94 5.50 8.96
C GLU A 195 1.84 6.74 8.88
N HIS A 196 1.35 7.92 9.27
CA HIS A 196 2.17 9.13 9.39
C HIS A 196 3.28 8.93 10.43
N ALA A 197 2.95 8.41 11.61
CA ALA A 197 3.91 8.15 12.66
C ALA A 197 5.01 7.15 12.24
N ILE A 198 4.64 6.12 11.48
CA ILE A 198 5.60 5.12 10.98
C ILE A 198 6.50 5.73 9.89
N ASN A 199 5.90 6.37 8.88
CA ASN A 199 6.62 6.77 7.67
C ASN A 199 7.34 8.13 7.81
N VAL A 200 6.79 9.05 8.59
CA VAL A 200 7.31 10.43 8.74
C VAL A 200 8.03 10.58 10.07
N GLU A 201 7.43 10.12 11.16
CA GLU A 201 8.02 10.23 12.50
C GLU A 201 8.99 9.07 12.82
N MET A 202 9.14 8.11 11.90
CA MET A 202 10.07 6.97 11.98
C MET A 202 9.86 6.09 13.22
N LEU A 203 8.63 6.03 13.72
CA LEU A 203 8.24 5.15 14.82
C LEU A 203 8.07 3.71 14.33
N ASP A 204 8.32 2.76 15.22
CA ASP A 204 7.92 1.38 14.99
C ASP A 204 6.38 1.25 15.03
N GLU A 205 5.84 0.28 14.29
CA GLU A 205 4.39 0.02 14.27
C GLU A 205 3.85 -0.22 15.69
N PHE A 206 4.54 -1.04 16.49
CA PHE A 206 4.13 -1.34 17.85
C PHE A 206 4.11 -0.07 18.71
N GLU A 207 5.13 0.77 18.57
CA GLU A 207 5.26 2.00 19.35
C GLU A 207 4.20 3.04 18.95
N ALA A 208 3.90 3.19 17.65
CA ALA A 208 2.84 4.08 17.17
C ALA A 208 1.46 3.65 17.71
N LEU A 209 1.17 2.34 17.67
CA LEU A 209 -0.08 1.79 18.21
C LEU A 209 -0.17 1.98 19.73
N ARG A 210 0.92 1.69 20.45
CA ARG A 210 1.01 1.86 21.91
C ARG A 210 0.77 3.31 22.31
N ARG A 211 1.47 4.28 21.72
CA ARG A 211 1.34 5.70 22.06
C ARG A 211 -0.06 6.23 21.78
N LEU A 212 -0.66 5.87 20.65
CA LEU A 212 -2.01 6.34 20.32
C LEU A 212 -3.07 5.76 21.26
N GLU A 213 -2.92 4.49 21.65
CA GLU A 213 -3.81 3.85 22.62
C GLU A 213 -3.61 4.44 24.03
N GLU A 214 -2.37 4.65 24.47
CA GLU A 214 -2.06 5.28 25.76
C GLU A 214 -2.55 6.72 25.82
N PHE A 215 -2.45 7.48 24.72
CA PHE A 215 -3.02 8.82 24.61
C PHE A 215 -4.52 8.84 24.91
N ARG A 216 -5.25 7.83 24.43
CA ARG A 216 -6.69 7.64 24.67
C ARG A 216 -6.97 7.15 26.09
N VAL A 217 -6.25 6.13 26.55
CA VAL A 217 -6.48 5.44 27.82
C VAL A 217 -6.08 6.29 29.02
N SER A 218 -4.95 6.98 28.98
CA SER A 218 -4.50 7.93 30.02
C SER A 218 -5.53 9.02 30.30
N ARG A 219 -6.30 9.42 29.27
CA ARG A 219 -7.39 10.40 29.36
C ARG A 219 -8.73 9.79 29.75
N LYS A 220 -8.79 8.48 29.96
CA LYS A 220 -10.01 7.70 30.25
C LYS A 220 -11.10 7.94 29.21
N LYS A 221 -10.72 8.02 27.92
CA LYS A 221 -11.62 8.32 26.80
C LYS A 221 -11.96 7.09 25.97
N SER A 222 -13.10 7.12 25.28
CA SER A 222 -13.57 6.04 24.40
C SER A 222 -12.95 6.13 22.99
N MET A 223 -13.06 5.05 22.21
CA MET A 223 -12.69 5.07 20.78
C MET A 223 -13.45 6.15 19.99
N PHE A 224 -14.71 6.40 20.35
CA PHE A 224 -15.49 7.45 19.70
C PHE A 224 -14.89 8.85 19.89
N TRP A 225 -14.37 9.13 21.09
CA TRP A 225 -13.67 10.39 21.36
C TRP A 225 -12.39 10.49 20.54
N LEU A 226 -11.61 9.40 20.45
CA LEU A 226 -10.34 9.39 19.73
C LEU A 226 -10.53 9.73 18.24
N TYR A 227 -11.59 9.27 17.57
CA TYR A 227 -11.85 9.59 16.16
C TYR A 227 -11.91 11.09 15.82
N ASN A 228 -12.30 11.90 16.79
CA ASN A 228 -12.40 13.35 16.63
C ASN A 228 -11.18 14.10 17.21
N ASN A 229 -10.34 13.42 18.00
CA ASN A 229 -9.22 14.01 18.74
C ASN A 229 -7.92 13.26 18.44
N VAL A 230 -7.74 12.82 17.19
CA VAL A 230 -6.49 12.19 16.76
C VAL A 230 -5.40 13.26 16.77
N PRO A 231 -4.29 13.05 17.49
CA PRO A 231 -3.20 14.01 17.55
C PRO A 231 -2.51 14.12 16.19
N SER A 232 -1.94 15.29 15.90
CA SER A 232 -1.21 15.54 14.64
C SER A 232 0.18 14.91 14.60
N SER A 233 0.76 14.61 15.77
CA SER A 233 2.06 13.98 15.95
C SER A 233 1.93 12.94 17.06
N LEU A 234 2.47 11.73 16.85
CA LEU A 234 2.50 10.67 17.86
C LEU A 234 3.85 10.62 18.60
N ARG A 235 4.90 11.21 18.03
CA ARG A 235 6.24 11.32 18.63
C ARG A 235 6.23 12.09 19.94
N ASP A 236 5.41 13.13 20.03
CA ASP A 236 5.37 14.02 21.19
C ASP A 236 4.43 13.53 22.30
N LEU A 237 3.81 12.36 22.10
CA LEU A 237 2.95 11.73 23.09
C LEU A 237 3.80 10.94 24.11
N PRO A 238 3.38 10.93 25.38
CA PRO A 238 4.07 10.18 26.44
C PRO A 238 4.15 8.69 26.15
#